data_AF-A0A3P3XYJ1-F1
#
_entry.id   AF-A0A3P3XYJ1-F1
#
_cell.length_a   1.000
_cell.length_b   1.000
_cell.length_c   1.000
_cell.angle_alpha   90.00
_cell.angle_beta   90.00
_cell.angle_gamma   90.00
#
_symmetry.space_group_name_H-M   'P 1'
#
loop_
_entity.id
_entity.type
_entity.pdbx_description
1 polymer ?
#
loop_
_entity_poly.entity_id
_entity_poly.type
_entity_poly.pdbx_seq_one_letter_code
_entity_poly.pdbx_strand_id
1 'polypeptide(L)'
;MVGRMARRIGRRTPSTSHLPSSADSEISWVGFDDSKAPAEIVHWLAVQLNRKPDPLDLYAAGKNAFDAGMYKASAAFLSGYVQTPNSLLPGRHLLGYALASLNQRRQAIEHLAQCANEGFDSDWQLLVELQIELMNEENQRELYLARLTANTNAALGTDAGHSANESIPEEQLDKAAVSDDNPSPLDSDRNLPLGETRLPPDEIVSTFG
;
A
#
# COMPACT_ATOMS: atom_id res chain seq x y z
N MET A 1 -38.32 -53.43 -44.51
CA MET A 1 -38.16 -51.96 -44.41
C MET A 1 -37.01 -51.70 -43.43
N VAL A 2 -35.74 -51.76 -43.83
CA VAL A 2 -34.90 -50.75 -44.52
C VAL A 2 -34.87 -49.37 -43.85
N GLY A 3 -33.73 -49.07 -43.19
CA GLY A 3 -33.17 -47.71 -43.07
C GLY A 3 -32.91 -47.23 -41.63
N ARG A 4 -31.81 -46.56 -41.27
CA ARG A 4 -30.52 -46.24 -41.90
C ARG A 4 -29.54 -45.99 -40.75
N MET A 5 -28.37 -46.64 -40.77
CA MET A 5 -27.25 -46.31 -39.88
C MET A 5 -26.55 -45.02 -40.37
N ALA A 6 -26.55 -43.99 -39.54
CA ALA A 6 -25.76 -42.78 -39.78
C ALA A 6 -24.30 -43.01 -39.34
N ARG A 7 -23.40 -43.22 -40.31
CA ARG A 7 -21.95 -43.20 -40.10
C ARG A 7 -21.50 -41.75 -39.90
N ARG A 8 -21.15 -41.38 -38.68
CA ARG A 8 -20.54 -40.09 -38.35
C ARG A 8 -19.05 -40.16 -38.70
N ILE A 9 -18.69 -39.60 -39.86
CA ILE A 9 -17.29 -39.42 -40.29
C ILE A 9 -16.70 -38.31 -39.42
N GLY A 10 -15.79 -38.68 -38.52
CA GLY A 10 -15.01 -37.74 -37.73
C GLY A 10 -14.09 -36.92 -38.64
N ARG A 11 -14.39 -35.62 -38.79
CA ARG A 11 -13.45 -34.66 -39.37
C ARG A 11 -12.31 -34.48 -38.36
N ARG A 12 -11.13 -35.01 -38.67
CA ARG A 12 -9.88 -34.58 -38.03
C ARG A 12 -9.67 -33.11 -38.40
N THR A 13 -9.80 -32.22 -37.43
CA THR A 13 -9.32 -30.85 -37.57
C THR A 13 -7.79 -30.90 -37.71
N PRO A 14 -7.20 -30.08 -38.59
CA PRO A 14 -5.75 -29.97 -38.70
C PRO A 14 -5.18 -29.49 -37.37
N SER A 15 -4.13 -30.17 -36.90
CA SER A 15 -3.31 -29.76 -35.77
C SER A 15 -2.99 -28.27 -35.86
N THR A 16 -3.57 -27.50 -34.94
CA THR A 16 -3.15 -26.14 -34.64
C THR A 16 -1.65 -26.19 -34.38
N SER A 17 -0.88 -25.58 -35.28
CA SER A 17 0.53 -25.29 -35.07
C SER A 17 0.67 -24.57 -33.73
N HIS A 18 1.27 -25.24 -32.75
CA HIS A 18 1.80 -24.62 -31.55
C HIS A 18 2.85 -23.60 -31.98
N LEU A 19 2.41 -22.37 -32.22
CA LEU A 19 3.28 -21.22 -32.10
C LEU A 19 3.78 -21.23 -30.65
N PRO A 20 5.09 -21.19 -30.39
CA PRO A 20 5.58 -21.02 -29.04
C PRO A 20 4.96 -19.73 -28.51
N SER A 21 4.11 -19.84 -27.50
CA SER A 21 3.61 -18.70 -26.75
C SER A 21 4.84 -18.04 -26.12
N SER A 22 5.38 -17.01 -26.79
CA SER A 22 6.58 -16.28 -26.34
C SER A 22 6.43 -15.63 -24.96
N ALA A 23 5.26 -15.74 -24.32
CA ALA A 23 4.96 -15.13 -23.04
C ALA A 23 5.31 -16.01 -21.82
N ASP A 24 5.54 -17.32 -22.00
CA ASP A 24 5.79 -18.24 -20.89
C ASP A 24 7.26 -18.66 -20.80
N SER A 25 8.18 -17.71 -21.01
CA SER A 25 9.58 -17.95 -20.66
C SER A 25 9.66 -17.98 -19.13
N GLU A 26 9.58 -19.19 -18.57
CA GLU A 26 9.64 -19.43 -17.13
C GLU A 26 10.97 -18.87 -16.60
N ILE A 27 10.89 -17.76 -15.86
CA ILE A 27 12.05 -17.11 -15.25
C ILE A 27 12.62 -18.08 -14.23
N SER A 28 13.84 -18.58 -14.48
CA SER A 28 14.54 -19.44 -13.52
C SER A 28 15.02 -18.60 -12.34
N TRP A 29 14.57 -18.96 -11.13
CA TRP A 29 15.02 -18.34 -9.88
C TRP A 29 16.31 -18.97 -9.33
N VAL A 30 16.91 -19.92 -10.03
CA VAL A 30 18.14 -20.59 -9.59
C VAL A 30 19.28 -19.57 -9.51
N GLY A 31 19.88 -19.45 -8.33
CA GLY A 31 20.96 -18.49 -8.07
C GLY A 31 20.50 -17.04 -7.92
N PHE A 32 19.19 -16.79 -7.85
CA PHE A 32 18.66 -15.49 -7.46
C PHE A 32 18.98 -15.21 -5.98
N ASP A 33 19.24 -13.93 -5.68
CA ASP A 33 19.55 -13.48 -4.31
C ASP A 33 18.80 -12.18 -4.07
N ASP A 34 17.79 -12.24 -3.20
CA ASP A 34 16.91 -11.13 -2.84
C ASP A 34 17.61 -10.08 -1.95
N SER A 35 18.80 -10.39 -1.42
CA SER A 35 19.59 -9.44 -0.62
C SER A 35 20.26 -8.36 -1.47
N LYS A 36 20.36 -8.54 -2.78
CA LYS A 36 20.94 -7.59 -3.74
C LYS A 36 20.25 -6.23 -3.75
N ALA A 37 20.95 -5.20 -4.24
CA ALA A 37 20.36 -3.89 -4.42
C ALA A 37 19.29 -3.91 -5.53
N PRO A 38 18.27 -3.02 -5.50
CA PRO A 38 17.21 -3.01 -6.52
C PRO A 38 17.71 -2.94 -7.96
N ALA A 39 18.76 -2.14 -8.22
CA ALA A 39 19.37 -2.04 -9.55
C ALA A 39 20.02 -3.35 -10.01
N GLU A 40 20.62 -4.11 -9.09
CA GLU A 40 21.24 -5.40 -9.36
C GLU A 40 20.20 -6.49 -9.61
N ILE A 41 19.04 -6.42 -8.94
CA ILE A 41 17.89 -7.31 -9.17
C ILE A 41 17.37 -7.12 -10.60
N VAL A 42 17.19 -5.87 -11.05
CA VAL A 42 16.78 -5.57 -12.42
C VAL A 42 17.85 -5.99 -13.43
N HIS A 43 19.13 -5.78 -13.10
CA HIS A 43 20.24 -6.23 -13.94
C HIS A 43 20.28 -7.77 -14.08
N TRP A 44 20.02 -8.50 -12.99
CA TRP A 44 19.93 -9.96 -13.02
C TRP A 44 18.86 -10.44 -14.00
N LEU A 45 17.69 -9.80 -14.02
CA LEU A 45 16.64 -10.14 -14.99
C LEU A 45 17.09 -9.88 -16.43
N ALA A 46 17.82 -8.79 -16.68
CA ALA A 46 18.37 -8.50 -18.00
C ALA A 46 19.35 -9.61 -18.47
N VAL A 47 20.15 -10.16 -17.56
CA VAL A 47 21.05 -11.30 -17.84
C VAL A 47 20.25 -12.56 -18.16
N GLN A 48 19.19 -12.87 -17.40
CA GLN A 48 18.33 -14.02 -17.66
C GLN A 48 17.64 -13.94 -19.03
N LEU A 49 17.18 -12.75 -19.42
CA LEU A 49 16.50 -12.52 -20.69
C LEU A 49 17.48 -12.38 -21.87
N ASN A 50 18.77 -12.19 -21.61
CA ASN A 50 19.78 -11.80 -22.59
C ASN A 50 19.38 -10.56 -23.42
N ARG A 51 18.69 -9.61 -22.78
CA ARG A 51 18.25 -8.33 -23.35
C ARG A 51 17.85 -7.36 -22.25
N LYS A 52 17.59 -6.10 -22.61
CA LYS A 52 16.95 -5.16 -21.68
C LYS A 52 15.51 -5.61 -21.39
N PRO A 53 15.07 -5.66 -20.11
CA PRO A 53 13.69 -5.96 -19.76
C PRO A 53 12.75 -4.86 -20.27
N ASP A 54 11.65 -5.28 -20.88
CA ASP A 54 10.53 -4.43 -21.27
C ASP A 54 9.55 -4.30 -20.09
N PRO A 55 8.60 -3.34 -20.13
CA PRO A 55 7.65 -3.17 -19.03
C PRO A 55 6.88 -4.45 -18.68
N LEU A 56 6.50 -5.25 -19.66
CA LEU A 56 5.80 -6.52 -19.43
C LEU A 56 6.67 -7.56 -18.71
N ASP A 57 7.98 -7.59 -18.97
CA ASP A 57 8.89 -8.49 -18.25
C ASP A 57 9.03 -8.09 -16.79
N LEU A 58 9.12 -6.79 -16.53
CA LEU A 58 9.17 -6.24 -15.18
C LEU A 58 7.89 -6.58 -14.40
N TYR A 59 6.73 -6.43 -15.03
CA TYR A 59 5.47 -6.82 -14.41
C TYR A 59 5.41 -8.32 -14.13
N ALA A 60 5.74 -9.17 -15.12
CA ALA A 60 5.71 -10.62 -14.97
C ALA A 60 6.68 -11.12 -13.90
N ALA A 61 7.93 -10.62 -13.91
CA ALA A 61 8.94 -10.93 -12.90
C ALA A 61 8.51 -10.44 -11.51
N GLY A 62 7.97 -9.23 -11.43
CA GLY A 62 7.46 -8.64 -10.20
C GLY A 62 6.31 -9.44 -9.58
N LYS A 63 5.38 -9.90 -10.42
CA LYS A 63 4.27 -10.77 -10.01
C LYS A 63 4.76 -12.13 -9.54
N ASN A 64 5.60 -12.80 -10.33
CA ASN A 64 6.14 -14.11 -9.96
C ASN A 64 6.97 -14.04 -8.66
N ALA A 65 7.73 -12.97 -8.45
CA ALA A 65 8.46 -12.74 -7.21
C ALA A 65 7.52 -12.53 -6.02
N PHE A 66 6.42 -11.80 -6.20
CA PHE A 66 5.40 -11.61 -5.17
C PHE A 66 4.76 -12.93 -4.75
N ASP A 67 4.32 -13.72 -5.74
CA ASP A 67 3.68 -15.03 -5.53
C ASP A 67 4.63 -16.01 -4.81
N ALA A 68 5.95 -15.83 -4.98
CA ALA A 68 6.99 -16.60 -4.30
C ALA A 68 7.41 -16.03 -2.92
N GLY A 69 6.81 -14.93 -2.45
CA GLY A 69 7.15 -14.28 -1.18
C GLY A 69 8.44 -13.46 -1.19
N MET A 70 9.05 -13.22 -2.36
CA MET A 70 10.25 -12.40 -2.53
C MET A 70 9.87 -10.92 -2.71
N TYR A 71 9.36 -10.31 -1.63
CA TYR A 71 8.77 -8.96 -1.70
C TYR A 71 9.75 -7.87 -2.10
N LYS A 72 11.04 -8.00 -1.78
CA LYS A 72 12.05 -7.00 -2.17
C LYS A 72 12.34 -7.04 -3.67
N ALA A 73 12.49 -8.23 -4.24
CA ALA A 73 12.57 -8.42 -5.69
C ALA A 73 11.32 -7.92 -6.39
N SER A 74 10.14 -8.29 -5.86
CA SER A 74 8.85 -7.83 -6.40
C SER A 74 8.78 -6.31 -6.45
N ALA A 75 9.07 -5.64 -5.33
CA ALA A 75 9.08 -4.18 -5.25
C ALA A 75 10.10 -3.56 -6.23
N ALA A 76 11.29 -4.14 -6.39
CA ALA A 76 12.30 -3.64 -7.33
C ALA A 76 11.82 -3.70 -8.80
N PHE A 77 11.26 -4.84 -9.22
CA PHE A 77 10.74 -4.99 -10.59
C PHE A 77 9.52 -4.09 -10.83
N LEU A 78 8.55 -4.08 -9.90
CA LEU A 78 7.33 -3.31 -10.04
C LEU A 78 7.57 -1.80 -9.96
N SER A 79 8.57 -1.33 -9.20
CA SER A 79 8.99 0.08 -9.20
C SER A 79 9.46 0.52 -10.59
N GLY A 80 10.22 -0.33 -11.28
CA GLY A 80 10.61 -0.08 -12.68
C GLY A 80 9.41 -0.10 -13.62
N TYR A 81 8.46 -1.01 -13.41
CA TYR A 81 7.24 -1.09 -14.20
C TYR A 81 6.37 0.16 -14.10
N VAL A 82 6.06 0.63 -12.88
CA VAL A 82 5.15 1.78 -12.65
C VAL A 82 5.70 3.12 -13.14
N GLN A 83 7.00 3.21 -13.39
CA GLN A 83 7.64 4.38 -14.00
C GLN A 83 7.41 4.47 -15.51
N THR A 84 6.85 3.43 -16.13
CA THR A 84 6.61 3.39 -17.58
C THR A 84 5.27 4.05 -17.93
N PRO A 85 5.18 4.78 -19.07
CA PRO A 85 3.96 5.53 -19.45
C PRO A 85 2.69 4.68 -19.63
N ASN A 86 2.84 3.38 -19.85
CA ASN A 86 1.73 2.44 -20.08
C ASN A 86 1.59 1.42 -18.93
N SER A 87 2.07 1.77 -17.74
CA SER A 87 1.88 0.91 -16.58
C SER A 87 0.40 0.82 -16.22
N LEU A 88 -0.05 -0.39 -15.91
CA LEU A 88 -1.43 -0.67 -15.53
C LEU A 88 -1.57 -0.67 -14.01
N LEU A 89 -2.77 -0.31 -13.53
CA LEU A 89 -3.10 -0.30 -12.10
C LEU A 89 -2.78 -1.60 -11.34
N PRO A 90 -2.99 -2.81 -11.89
CA PRO A 90 -2.61 -4.05 -11.20
C PRO A 90 -1.14 -4.09 -10.76
N GLY A 91 -0.21 -3.53 -11.55
CA GLY A 91 1.20 -3.50 -11.16
C GLY A 91 1.49 -2.50 -10.03
N ARG A 92 0.79 -1.37 -10.00
CA ARG A 92 0.87 -0.38 -8.91
C ARG A 92 0.25 -0.92 -7.61
N HIS A 93 -0.90 -1.57 -7.73
CA HIS A 93 -1.56 -2.29 -6.64
C HIS A 93 -0.58 -3.29 -6.03
N LEU A 94 0.00 -4.18 -6.85
CA LEU A 94 0.93 -5.19 -6.37
C LEU A 94 2.21 -4.60 -5.76
N LEU A 95 2.70 -3.46 -6.27
CA LEU A 95 3.81 -2.73 -5.68
C LEU A 95 3.46 -2.24 -4.26
N GLY A 96 2.25 -1.70 -4.07
CA GLY A 96 1.77 -1.27 -2.76
C GLY A 96 1.80 -2.40 -1.72
N TYR A 97 1.33 -3.60 -2.09
CA TYR A 97 1.35 -4.77 -1.20
C TYR A 97 2.77 -5.28 -0.93
N ALA A 98 3.65 -5.28 -1.94
CA ALA A 98 5.05 -5.66 -1.77
C ALA A 98 5.76 -4.70 -0.78
N LEU A 99 5.55 -3.39 -0.92
CA LEU A 99 6.10 -2.38 -0.02
C LEU A 99 5.54 -2.49 1.40
N ALA A 100 4.24 -2.77 1.55
CA ALA A 100 3.62 -3.03 2.84
C ALA A 100 4.27 -4.23 3.55
N SER A 101 4.51 -5.31 2.81
CA SER A 101 5.18 -6.53 3.31
C SER A 101 6.63 -6.29 3.75
N LEU A 102 7.26 -5.21 3.26
CA LEU A 102 8.61 -4.77 3.65
C LEU A 102 8.60 -3.72 4.78
N ASN A 103 7.46 -3.45 5.41
CA ASN A 103 7.25 -2.37 6.38
C ASN A 103 7.56 -0.96 5.83
N GLN A 104 7.52 -0.78 4.50
CA GLN A 104 7.73 0.52 3.85
C GLN A 104 6.40 1.30 3.75
N ARG A 105 5.76 1.54 4.90
CA ARG A 105 4.36 1.98 4.98
C ARG A 105 4.05 3.26 4.22
N ARG A 106 4.89 4.30 4.32
CA ARG A 106 4.66 5.59 3.62
C ARG A 106 4.54 5.40 2.10
N GLN A 107 5.49 4.67 1.51
CA GLN A 107 5.49 4.40 0.07
C GLN A 107 4.31 3.49 -0.32
N ALA A 108 4.00 2.48 0.51
CA ALA A 108 2.84 1.62 0.28
C ALA A 108 1.53 2.42 0.24
N ILE A 109 1.32 3.34 1.20
CA ILE A 109 0.15 4.23 1.27
C ILE A 109 0.01 5.07 0.00
N GLU A 110 1.09 5.65 -0.51
CA GLU A 110 1.07 6.47 -1.73
C GLU A 110 0.53 5.67 -2.94
N HIS A 111 1.03 4.44 -3.14
CA HIS A 111 0.59 3.60 -4.25
C HIS A 111 -0.84 3.07 -4.06
N LEU A 112 -1.18 2.61 -2.86
CA LEU A 112 -2.51 2.06 -2.56
C LEU A 112 -3.61 3.13 -2.60
N ALA A 113 -3.33 4.36 -2.13
CA ALA A 113 -4.27 5.46 -2.22
C ALA A 113 -4.61 5.81 -3.67
N GLN A 114 -3.60 5.80 -4.56
CA GLN A 114 -3.84 6.00 -5.98
C GLN A 114 -4.71 4.88 -6.57
N CYS A 115 -4.38 3.61 -6.29
CA CYS A 115 -5.18 2.47 -6.77
C CYS A 115 -6.63 2.51 -6.28
N ALA A 116 -6.84 2.78 -4.98
CA ALA A 116 -8.17 2.90 -4.39
C ALA A 116 -9.01 4.00 -5.04
N ASN A 117 -8.40 5.17 -5.29
CA ASN A 117 -9.07 6.29 -5.97
C ASN A 117 -9.40 5.99 -7.44
N GLU A 118 -8.67 5.08 -8.09
CA GLU A 118 -8.89 4.66 -9.48
C GLU A 118 -9.75 3.39 -9.61
N GLY A 119 -10.39 2.94 -8.53
CA GLY A 119 -11.41 1.88 -8.54
C GLY A 119 -10.95 0.50 -8.04
N PHE A 120 -9.78 0.39 -7.40
CA PHE A 120 -9.37 -0.82 -6.69
C PHE A 120 -9.92 -0.80 -5.25
N ASP A 121 -11.22 -1.05 -5.11
CA ASP A 121 -11.92 -0.94 -3.82
C ASP A 121 -11.35 -1.89 -2.74
N SER A 122 -10.73 -3.00 -3.15
CA SER A 122 -10.06 -3.94 -2.24
C SER A 122 -8.90 -3.32 -1.45
N ASP A 123 -8.35 -2.20 -1.91
CA ASP A 123 -7.15 -1.59 -1.31
C ASP A 123 -7.49 -0.67 -0.14
N TRP A 124 -8.76 -0.27 0.00
CA TRP A 124 -9.19 0.62 1.09
C TRP A 124 -8.89 0.05 2.47
N GLN A 125 -9.09 -1.24 2.66
CA GLN A 125 -8.86 -1.86 3.97
C GLN A 125 -7.38 -1.76 4.37
N LEU A 126 -6.47 -2.26 3.53
CA LEU A 126 -5.04 -2.23 3.82
C LEU A 126 -4.52 -0.79 3.93
N LEU A 127 -5.03 0.13 3.11
CA LEU A 127 -4.67 1.54 3.16
C LEU A 127 -4.98 2.16 4.55
N VAL A 128 -6.17 1.91 5.08
CA VAL A 128 -6.59 2.40 6.41
C VAL A 128 -5.75 1.77 7.52
N GLU A 129 -5.50 0.46 7.45
CA GLU A 129 -4.65 -0.25 8.41
C GLU A 129 -3.25 0.37 8.49
N LEU A 130 -2.60 0.60 7.34
CA LEU A 130 -1.27 1.21 7.27
C LEU A 130 -1.24 2.66 7.78
N GLN A 131 -2.30 3.43 7.56
CA GLN A 131 -2.40 4.81 8.07
C GLN A 131 -2.50 4.84 9.60
N ILE A 132 -3.30 3.94 10.19
CA ILE A 132 -3.43 3.81 11.64
C ILE A 132 -2.09 3.39 12.25
N GLU A 133 -1.40 2.41 11.66
CA GLU A 133 -0.08 1.98 12.11
C GLU A 133 0.95 3.11 12.08
N LEU A 134 1.00 3.87 10.98
CA LEU A 134 1.92 4.99 10.82
C LEU A 134 1.67 6.09 11.86
N MET A 135 0.41 6.45 12.09
CA MET A 135 0.02 7.41 13.12
C MET A 135 0.41 6.93 14.52
N ASN A 136 0.21 5.65 14.82
CA ASN A 136 0.61 5.08 16.10
C ASN A 136 2.13 5.13 16.30
N GLU A 137 2.92 4.80 15.27
CA GLU A 137 4.38 4.89 15.33
C GLU A 137 4.88 6.31 15.54
N GLU A 138 4.27 7.30 14.88
CA GLU A 138 4.59 8.71 15.06
C GLU A 138 4.29 9.17 16.48
N ASN A 139 3.11 8.84 17.02
CA ASN A 139 2.74 9.17 18.40
C ASN A 139 3.70 8.53 19.43
N GLN A 140 4.03 7.24 19.25
CA GLN A 140 5.00 6.57 20.14
C GLN A 140 6.38 7.22 20.09
N ARG A 141 6.82 7.62 18.90
CA ARG A 141 8.09 8.32 18.71
C ARG A 141 8.09 9.69 19.40
N GLU A 142 7.01 10.45 19.29
CA GLU A 142 6.87 11.75 19.95
C GLU A 142 6.91 11.62 21.48
N LEU A 143 6.16 10.67 22.04
CA LEU A 143 6.19 10.38 23.48
C LEU A 143 7.58 9.98 23.97
N TYR A 144 8.30 9.17 23.19
CA TYR A 144 9.68 8.78 23.51
C TYR A 144 10.62 10.00 23.53
N LEU A 145 10.54 10.88 22.52
CA LEU A 145 11.35 12.10 22.46
C LEU A 145 11.01 13.09 23.58
N ALA A 146 9.73 13.25 23.92
CA ALA A 146 9.30 14.08 25.04
C ALA A 146 9.88 13.56 26.36
N ARG A 147 9.87 12.24 26.57
CA ARG A 147 10.46 11.60 27.76
C ARG A 147 11.98 11.77 27.83
N LEU A 148 12.69 11.60 26.72
CA LEU A 148 14.13 11.84 26.67
C LEU A 148 14.47 13.29 27.01
N THR A 149 13.71 14.24 26.47
CA THR A 149 13.87 15.67 26.77
C THR A 149 13.66 15.96 28.25
N ALA A 150 12.57 15.44 28.84
CA ALA A 150 12.28 15.62 30.27
C ALA A 150 13.38 15.03 31.17
N ASN A 151 13.87 13.82 30.86
CA ASN A 151 14.96 13.18 31.60
C ASN A 151 16.27 13.98 31.49
N THR A 152 16.57 14.51 30.31
CA THR A 152 17.78 15.31 30.07
C THR A 152 17.73 16.61 30.87
N ASN A 153 16.58 17.30 30.87
CA ASN A 153 16.39 18.53 31.65
C ASN A 153 16.48 18.27 33.16
N ALA A 154 15.93 17.15 33.64
CA ALA A 154 16.06 16.73 35.04
C ALA A 154 17.52 16.44 35.43
N ALA A 155 18.28 15.77 34.55
CA ALA A 155 19.68 15.42 34.79
C ALA A 155 20.62 16.63 34.76
N LEU A 156 20.35 17.62 33.91
CA LEU A 156 21.16 18.82 33.79
C LEU A 156 20.95 19.83 34.94
N GLY A 157 20.03 19.56 35.86
CA GLY A 157 19.76 20.48 36.97
C GLY A 157 19.38 21.87 36.50
N THR A 158 18.82 22.01 35.29
CA THR A 158 18.18 23.24 34.82
C THR A 158 16.89 23.42 35.61
N ASP A 159 17.07 23.74 36.89
CA ASP A 159 16.07 24.30 37.74
C ASP A 159 15.87 25.73 37.23
N ALA A 160 15.06 25.87 36.18
CA ALA A 160 14.59 27.17 35.68
C ALA A 160 13.69 27.90 36.72
N GLY A 161 13.67 27.43 37.97
CA GLY A 161 13.06 28.06 39.14
C GLY A 161 13.94 29.09 39.85
N HIS A 162 15.12 29.46 39.34
CA HIS A 162 15.92 30.58 39.88
C HIS A 162 16.21 31.65 38.82
N SER A 163 15.15 32.32 38.33
CA SER A 163 15.28 33.72 37.89
C SER A 163 14.57 34.59 38.92
N ALA A 164 15.39 35.38 39.62
CA ALA A 164 15.01 36.29 40.66
C ALA A 164 13.90 37.26 40.22
N ASN A 165 12.89 37.40 41.07
CA ASN A 165 12.45 38.66 41.66
C ASN A 165 13.02 39.94 40.99
N GLU A 166 12.44 40.37 39.88
CA GLU A 166 12.46 41.77 39.49
C GLU A 166 11.08 42.35 39.77
N SER A 167 11.04 43.14 40.83
CA SER A 167 9.86 43.87 41.27
C SER A 167 9.43 44.83 40.18
N ILE A 168 8.31 44.53 39.52
CA ILE A 168 7.65 45.46 38.61
C ILE A 168 6.87 46.45 39.50
N PRO A 169 7.17 47.76 39.46
CA PRO A 169 6.40 48.75 40.21
C PRO A 169 4.96 48.81 39.69
N GLU A 170 4.01 48.72 40.62
CA GLU A 170 2.61 49.10 40.42
C GLU A 170 2.53 50.60 40.10
N GLU A 171 2.58 50.99 38.83
CA GLU A 171 1.91 52.21 38.37
C GLU A 171 1.85 52.21 36.85
N GLN A 172 0.67 51.92 36.30
CA GLN A 172 -0.03 52.73 35.30
C GLN A 172 -1.26 51.95 34.82
N LEU A 173 -2.34 52.12 35.57
CA LEU A 173 -3.69 52.14 35.02
C LEU A 173 -3.76 53.22 33.94
N ASP A 174 -4.01 52.85 32.68
CA ASP A 174 -5.14 53.44 31.94
C ASP A 174 -5.40 52.75 30.58
N LYS A 175 -6.65 52.32 30.42
CA LYS A 175 -7.49 52.35 29.21
C LYS A 175 -7.01 51.66 27.92
N ALA A 176 -7.69 50.54 27.64
CA ALA A 176 -8.64 50.36 26.51
C ALA A 176 -8.70 48.86 26.18
N ALA A 177 -9.76 48.16 26.58
CA ALA A 177 -10.88 47.83 25.69
C ALA A 177 -10.46 47.03 24.44
N VAL A 178 -10.84 45.75 24.39
CA VAL A 178 -11.73 45.17 23.36
C VAL A 178 -11.61 43.63 23.32
N SER A 179 -12.76 43.00 23.55
CA SER A 179 -13.25 41.69 23.08
C SER A 179 -12.58 40.41 23.58
N ASP A 180 -13.18 39.88 24.64
CA ASP A 180 -13.36 38.44 24.85
C ASP A 180 -14.09 37.82 23.64
N ASP A 181 -13.47 36.84 23.00
CA ASP A 181 -14.20 35.77 22.32
C ASP A 181 -13.43 34.47 22.57
N ASN A 182 -13.80 33.84 23.69
CA ASN A 182 -13.26 32.58 24.18
C ASN A 182 -14.27 31.47 23.83
N PRO A 183 -14.08 30.70 22.74
CA PRO A 183 -14.96 29.57 22.48
C PRO A 183 -14.66 28.45 23.49
N SER A 184 -15.64 28.20 24.36
CA SER A 184 -15.65 27.09 25.30
C SER A 184 -15.46 25.73 24.59
N PRO A 185 -14.78 24.75 25.22
CA PRO A 185 -14.72 23.40 24.70
C PRO A 185 -16.09 22.75 24.91
N LEU A 186 -16.81 22.51 23.82
CA LEU A 186 -18.04 21.73 23.83
C LEU A 186 -17.72 20.28 24.18
N ASP A 187 -18.10 19.91 25.40
CA ASP A 187 -18.68 18.60 25.70
C ASP A 187 -19.73 18.27 24.64
N SER A 188 -19.60 17.12 23.99
CA SER A 188 -20.73 16.44 23.35
C SER A 188 -20.36 14.98 23.12
N ASP A 189 -20.60 14.20 24.18
CA ASP A 189 -21.14 12.85 24.09
C ASP A 189 -22.05 12.70 22.87
N ARG A 190 -21.59 11.97 21.85
CA ARG A 190 -22.47 11.42 20.82
C ARG A 190 -22.47 9.91 20.91
N ASN A 191 -23.41 9.47 21.71
CA ASN A 191 -24.06 8.17 21.62
C ASN A 191 -24.29 7.75 20.16
N LEU A 192 -23.79 6.56 19.86
CA LEU A 192 -24.15 5.74 18.71
C LEU A 192 -25.67 5.45 18.69
N PRO A 193 -26.26 5.36 17.49
CA PRO A 193 -27.28 4.34 17.24
C PRO A 193 -26.67 3.22 16.38
N LEU A 194 -26.56 2.03 16.97
CA LEU A 194 -26.39 0.77 16.26
C LEU A 194 -27.61 0.55 15.35
N GLY A 195 -27.48 0.90 14.08
CA GLY A 195 -28.43 0.53 13.05
C GLY A 195 -28.10 -0.87 12.52
N GLU A 196 -28.77 -1.89 13.04
CA GLU A 196 -28.85 -3.22 12.41
C GLU A 196 -29.64 -3.11 11.10
N THR A 197 -28.95 -2.98 9.97
CA THR A 197 -29.58 -3.22 8.67
C THR A 197 -29.48 -4.71 8.34
N ARG A 198 -30.53 -5.46 8.71
CA ARG A 198 -30.81 -6.77 8.12
C ARG A 198 -31.00 -6.61 6.62
N LEU A 199 -30.11 -7.19 5.82
CA LEU A 199 -30.36 -7.43 4.40
C LEU A 199 -31.36 -8.61 4.27
N PRO A 200 -32.37 -8.51 3.38
CA PRO A 200 -33.23 -9.65 3.07
C PRO A 200 -32.45 -10.72 2.29
N PRO A 201 -32.75 -12.03 2.49
CA PRO A 201 -32.37 -13.05 1.53
C PRO A 201 -33.28 -12.92 0.29
N ASP A 202 -32.94 -13.65 -0.77
CA ASP A 202 -33.66 -13.84 -2.03
C ASP A 202 -33.02 -13.04 -3.18
N GLU A 203 -32.71 -13.62 -4.35
CA GLU A 203 -33.31 -14.77 -5.01
C GLU A 203 -32.33 -15.28 -6.09
N ILE A 204 -31.94 -16.56 -6.03
CA ILE A 204 -31.21 -17.21 -7.13
C ILE A 204 -32.27 -17.66 -8.14
N VAL A 205 -32.51 -16.88 -9.18
CA VAL A 205 -33.25 -17.34 -10.37
C VAL A 205 -32.22 -17.82 -11.39
N SER A 206 -31.98 -19.13 -11.36
CA SER A 206 -31.30 -19.86 -12.44
C SER A 206 -32.35 -20.17 -13.52
N THR A 207 -32.25 -19.50 -14.67
CA THR A 207 -33.00 -19.90 -15.87
C THR A 207 -31.99 -20.25 -16.96
N PHE A 208 -31.75 -21.55 -17.10
CA PHE A 208 -31.19 -22.14 -18.32
C PHE A 208 -32.23 -22.04 -19.44
N GLY A 209 -31.79 -21.55 -20.60
CA GLY A 209 -32.47 -21.63 -21.89
C GLY A 209 -31.42 -21.58 -22.98
#